data_AF-A0A2A5A424-F1
#
_entry.id   AF-A0A2A5A424-F1
#
_cell.length_a   1.000
_cell.length_b   1.000
_cell.length_c   1.000
_cell.angle_alpha   90.00
_cell.angle_beta   90.00
_cell.angle_gamma   90.00
#
_symmetry.space_group_name_H-M   'P 1'
#
loop_
_entity.id
_entity.type
_entity.pdbx_description
1 polymer ?
#
loop_
_entity_poly.entity_id
_entity_poly.type
_entity_poly.pdbx_seq_one_letter_code
_entity_poly.pdbx_strand_id
1 'polypeptide(L)'
;MKEINLPSAFEKSGMSIPQSVQQYLESQNINYGIEHHPHMVPIAPIENGSKPDHACVARLVLLKDELGKVQAIFPKDCMLDIAAVNELLGRELRAINNNDVSAFGKNSQLEQTPAIPLLNTFPLIADNQLFSSEEIYLESGIENTYIKLNQEQFRKTLGNADLAKFSVPIKPILQQLLSTDDEQDLSNAVKNFTTLRIKSRLDETLEIPPLPDSADRIIKLRVNANADIEDLARVVEMDPSLAAQVVSWASSPFYSAPGEIRSIEDAIVRVLGFDLVINLALGLALGKTISLPKDGPQGITPYWDQAVLSAVTMAKLSTLLPPKTRPAAGLAYLSGLLNNFGYLILAHIFPPHFSLICRYMEANSHISSHIIDRHVLGVSREQMGSWLVNMWNLPTEVVNALRWQHTPNFKGEHSQYANLLCVTNQLLSPHLSHYTPQDSQSKEIYEQLQLDPQEAQDALTVILEKSEALKAMSGELSK
;
A
#
# COMPACT_ATOMS: atom_id res chain seq x y z
N MET A 1 -14.13 -19.63 -56.93
CA MET A 1 -13.51 -18.65 -56.02
C MET A 1 -14.58 -18.23 -55.03
N LYS A 2 -14.56 -18.86 -53.85
CA LYS A 2 -15.51 -18.57 -52.75
C LYS A 2 -14.72 -17.78 -51.70
N GLU A 3 -15.20 -16.59 -51.39
CA GLU A 3 -14.81 -15.83 -50.20
C GLU A 3 -15.00 -16.74 -48.98
N ILE A 4 -13.91 -16.95 -48.23
CA ILE A 4 -13.96 -17.63 -46.95
C ILE A 4 -14.31 -16.56 -45.92
N ASN A 5 -15.60 -16.45 -45.63
CA ASN A 5 -16.09 -15.73 -44.45
C ASN A 5 -15.50 -16.41 -43.19
N LEU A 6 -14.69 -15.66 -42.44
CA LEU A 6 -14.38 -15.98 -41.05
C LEU A 6 -15.70 -15.97 -40.24
N PRO A 7 -15.90 -16.91 -39.30
CA PRO A 7 -17.12 -16.96 -38.50
C PRO A 7 -17.21 -15.71 -37.60
N SER A 8 -18.41 -15.13 -37.55
CA SER A 8 -18.78 -14.02 -36.68
C SER A 8 -18.75 -14.44 -35.21
N ALA A 9 -17.56 -14.41 -34.59
CA ALA A 9 -17.38 -14.57 -33.15
C ALA A 9 -17.53 -13.22 -32.39
N PHE A 10 -18.46 -12.38 -32.83
CA PHE A 10 -18.82 -11.12 -32.17
C PHE A 10 -20.31 -11.13 -31.87
N GLU A 11 -20.74 -12.03 -30.99
CA GLU A 11 -22.02 -11.84 -30.31
C GLU A 11 -21.89 -10.60 -29.41
N LYS A 12 -22.72 -9.59 -29.70
CA LYS A 12 -22.97 -8.46 -28.81
C LYS A 12 -23.65 -8.98 -27.53
N SER A 13 -22.90 -9.56 -26.61
CA SER A 13 -23.29 -9.49 -25.20
C SER A 13 -23.29 -8.00 -24.82
N GLY A 14 -24.18 -7.58 -23.92
CA GLY A 14 -24.39 -6.18 -23.50
C GLY A 14 -23.20 -5.52 -22.77
N MET A 15 -21.98 -5.70 -23.29
CA MET A 15 -20.71 -5.22 -22.78
C MET A 15 -20.42 -3.88 -23.45
N SER A 16 -20.37 -2.81 -22.65
CA SER A 16 -20.11 -1.44 -23.12
C SER A 16 -18.74 -1.00 -22.63
N ILE A 17 -18.00 -0.32 -23.50
CA ILE A 17 -16.90 0.56 -23.10
C ILE A 17 -17.43 2.00 -22.99
N PRO A 18 -16.69 2.92 -22.35
CA PRO A 18 -17.09 4.33 -22.29
C PRO A 18 -17.26 4.92 -23.69
N GLN A 19 -18.30 5.74 -23.88
CA GLN A 19 -18.65 6.30 -25.20
C GLN A 19 -17.49 7.12 -25.81
N SER A 20 -16.73 7.83 -24.98
CA SER A 20 -15.55 8.59 -25.38
C SER A 20 -14.47 7.70 -26.02
N VAL A 21 -14.27 6.51 -25.48
CA VAL A 21 -13.31 5.52 -25.97
C VAL A 21 -13.79 4.87 -27.25
N GLN A 22 -15.08 4.50 -27.31
CA GLN A 22 -15.68 3.95 -28.52
C GLN A 22 -15.58 4.94 -29.69
N GLN A 23 -15.96 6.20 -29.48
CA GLN A 23 -15.89 7.26 -30.50
C GLN A 23 -14.47 7.46 -31.01
N TYR A 24 -13.46 7.41 -30.12
CA TYR A 24 -12.07 7.51 -30.51
C TYR A 24 -11.66 6.38 -31.46
N LEU A 25 -11.92 5.12 -31.08
CA LEU A 25 -11.56 3.94 -31.88
C LEU A 25 -12.27 3.92 -33.24
N GLU A 26 -13.56 4.28 -33.27
CA GLU A 26 -14.35 4.39 -34.50
C GLU A 26 -13.80 5.50 -35.41
N SER A 27 -13.42 6.66 -34.86
CA SER A 27 -12.85 7.77 -35.64
C SER A 27 -11.52 7.42 -36.32
N GLN A 28 -10.76 6.51 -35.72
CA GLN A 28 -9.49 6.00 -36.26
C GLN A 28 -9.66 4.74 -37.12
N ASN A 29 -10.91 4.27 -37.32
CA ASN A 29 -11.24 3.04 -38.05
C ASN A 29 -10.49 1.81 -37.49
N ILE A 30 -10.44 1.70 -36.16
CA ILE A 30 -9.76 0.62 -35.44
C ILE A 30 -10.79 -0.42 -35.02
N ASN A 31 -10.64 -1.65 -35.54
CA ASN A 31 -11.39 -2.80 -35.03
C ASN A 31 -10.80 -3.26 -33.70
N TYR A 32 -11.64 -3.69 -32.77
CA TYR A 32 -11.22 -4.09 -31.42
C TYR A 32 -12.09 -5.21 -30.85
N GLY A 33 -11.54 -5.97 -29.92
CA GLY A 33 -12.28 -6.88 -29.04
C GLY A 33 -12.51 -6.27 -27.67
N ILE A 34 -13.55 -6.72 -26.96
CA ILE A 34 -13.77 -6.38 -25.54
C ILE A 34 -13.66 -7.67 -24.75
N GLU A 35 -12.81 -7.67 -23.72
CA GLU A 35 -12.68 -8.79 -22.78
C GLU A 35 -12.86 -8.27 -21.36
N HIS A 36 -13.56 -9.05 -20.52
CA HIS A 36 -13.72 -8.76 -19.10
C HIS A 36 -12.93 -9.78 -18.29
N HIS A 37 -11.90 -9.32 -17.59
CA HIS A 37 -11.04 -10.16 -16.78
C HIS A 37 -10.91 -9.57 -15.37
N PRO A 38 -11.63 -10.11 -14.37
CA PRO A 38 -11.52 -9.67 -12.99
C PRO A 38 -10.14 -9.95 -12.35
N HIS A 39 -9.29 -10.74 -13.04
CA HIS A 39 -8.02 -11.23 -12.54
C HIS A 39 -6.86 -11.07 -13.53
N MET A 40 -6.90 -10.12 -14.47
CA MET A 40 -5.67 -9.71 -15.19
C MET A 40 -4.76 -8.92 -14.22
N VAL A 41 -4.18 -9.66 -13.28
CA VAL A 41 -3.17 -9.20 -12.33
C VAL A 41 -1.81 -9.51 -12.96
N PRO A 42 -0.97 -8.53 -13.28
CA PRO A 42 0.30 -8.77 -13.97
C PRO A 42 1.38 -9.46 -13.10
N ILE A 43 1.07 -9.76 -11.84
CA ILE A 43 2.08 -9.95 -10.78
C ILE A 43 2.00 -11.33 -10.10
N ALA A 44 0.91 -12.08 -10.28
CA ALA A 44 0.79 -13.46 -9.80
C ALA A 44 0.91 -14.46 -10.95
N PRO A 45 1.62 -15.60 -10.77
CA PRO A 45 1.45 -16.73 -11.67
C PRO A 45 -0.01 -17.19 -11.58
N ILE A 46 -0.71 -17.20 -12.71
CA ILE A 46 -2.06 -17.78 -12.79
C ILE A 46 -1.89 -19.29 -12.63
N GLU A 47 -2.11 -19.81 -11.42
CA GLU A 47 -2.34 -21.25 -11.29
C GLU A 47 -3.72 -21.59 -11.88
N ASN A 48 -3.70 -22.52 -12.82
CA ASN A 48 -4.80 -23.20 -13.51
C ASN A 48 -5.51 -22.47 -14.68
N GLY A 49 -5.04 -22.80 -15.88
CA GLY A 49 -5.94 -23.34 -16.92
C GLY A 49 -6.53 -22.39 -17.95
N SER A 50 -6.35 -21.07 -17.83
CA SER A 50 -6.87 -20.10 -18.80
C SER A 50 -5.78 -19.06 -19.12
N LYS A 51 -5.00 -19.31 -20.18
CA LYS A 51 -3.96 -18.38 -20.66
C LYS A 51 -4.56 -16.98 -20.95
N PRO A 52 -3.80 -15.89 -20.71
CA PRO A 52 -2.58 -15.61 -21.47
C PRO A 52 -1.36 -15.25 -20.62
N ASP A 53 -0.44 -16.21 -20.44
CA ASP A 53 0.93 -16.05 -19.90
C ASP A 53 1.83 -15.05 -20.68
N HIS A 54 1.32 -14.40 -21.74
CA HIS A 54 2.08 -13.52 -22.63
C HIS A 54 1.31 -12.26 -23.08
N ALA A 55 0.15 -11.95 -22.48
CA ALA A 55 -0.60 -10.75 -22.84
C ALA A 55 0.04 -9.51 -22.24
N CYS A 56 0.42 -8.56 -23.09
CA CYS A 56 0.84 -7.23 -22.63
C CYS A 56 -0.42 -6.43 -22.28
N VAL A 57 -0.57 -6.02 -21.03
CA VAL A 57 -1.61 -5.07 -20.61
C VAL A 57 -0.98 -3.69 -20.55
N ALA A 58 -1.49 -2.72 -21.28
CA ALA A 58 -1.05 -1.34 -21.21
C ALA A 58 -1.86 -0.56 -20.19
N ARG A 59 -1.18 0.38 -19.55
CA ARG A 59 -1.78 1.43 -18.70
C ARG A 59 -1.25 2.79 -19.15
N LEU A 60 -2.06 3.83 -18.93
CA LEU A 60 -1.69 5.21 -19.23
C LEU A 60 -1.68 6.03 -17.93
N VAL A 61 -0.64 6.84 -17.76
CA VAL A 61 -0.51 7.77 -16.65
C VAL A 61 -0.40 9.18 -17.21
N LEU A 62 -1.14 10.11 -16.61
CA LEU A 62 -1.05 11.53 -16.93
C LEU A 62 -0.02 12.19 -16.03
N LEU A 63 0.88 12.94 -16.65
CA LEU A 63 1.96 13.67 -16.01
C LEU A 63 1.82 15.17 -16.26
N LYS A 64 2.30 16.02 -15.34
CA LYS A 64 2.30 17.47 -15.50
C LYS A 64 3.48 18.16 -14.81
N ASP A 65 3.83 19.33 -15.31
CA ASP A 65 4.67 20.34 -14.67
C ASP A 65 4.18 21.75 -15.08
N GLU A 66 5.03 22.77 -14.96
CA GLU A 66 4.73 24.16 -15.37
C GLU A 66 4.62 24.36 -16.89
N LEU A 67 5.27 23.52 -17.70
CA LEU A 67 5.26 23.58 -19.17
C LEU A 67 4.02 22.92 -19.77
N GLY A 68 3.29 22.10 -18.99
CA GLY A 68 2.03 21.49 -19.40
C GLY A 68 1.93 20.01 -19.03
N LYS A 69 1.09 19.27 -19.76
CA LYS A 69 0.78 17.86 -19.48
C LYS A 69 1.42 16.91 -20.51
N VAL A 70 1.68 15.68 -20.11
CA VAL A 70 2.19 14.58 -20.94
C VAL A 70 1.42 13.30 -20.62
N GLN A 71 1.20 12.45 -21.62
CA GLN A 71 0.63 11.11 -21.46
C GLN A 71 1.77 10.09 -21.58
N ALA A 72 1.89 9.18 -20.62
CA ALA A 72 2.86 8.08 -20.67
C ALA A 72 2.11 6.75 -20.68
N ILE A 73 2.27 5.95 -21.75
CA ILE A 73 1.71 4.61 -21.86
C ILE A 73 2.81 3.55 -21.74
N PHE A 74 2.61 2.56 -20.89
CA PHE A 74 3.61 1.53 -20.57
C PHE A 74 2.94 0.23 -20.09
N PRO A 75 3.67 -0.91 -20.04
CA PRO A 75 3.11 -2.18 -19.58
C PRO A 75 2.72 -2.14 -18.09
N LYS A 76 1.59 -2.75 -17.73
CA LYS A 76 1.04 -2.78 -16.37
C LYS A 76 1.86 -3.66 -15.41
N ASP A 77 2.62 -4.63 -15.93
CA ASP A 77 3.62 -5.42 -15.18
C ASP A 77 4.96 -4.69 -14.98
N CYS A 78 5.04 -3.44 -15.45
CA CYS A 78 6.17 -2.56 -15.24
C CYS A 78 5.79 -1.39 -14.33
N MET A 79 6.83 -0.82 -13.75
CA MET A 79 6.80 0.44 -13.02
C MET A 79 7.26 1.57 -13.93
N LEU A 80 6.53 2.68 -13.96
CA LEU A 80 6.96 3.91 -14.61
C LEU A 80 8.17 4.48 -13.87
N ASP A 81 9.28 4.60 -14.57
CA ASP A 81 10.47 5.29 -14.11
C ASP A 81 10.31 6.79 -14.39
N ILE A 82 9.70 7.50 -13.44
CA ILE A 82 9.43 8.93 -13.59
C ILE A 82 10.73 9.75 -13.71
N ALA A 83 11.85 9.28 -13.15
CA ALA A 83 13.14 9.92 -13.32
C ALA A 83 13.64 9.78 -14.76
N ALA A 84 13.55 8.59 -15.36
CA ALA A 84 13.90 8.37 -16.76
C ALA A 84 13.01 9.18 -17.72
N VAL A 85 11.71 9.31 -17.44
CA VAL A 85 10.80 10.17 -18.22
C VAL A 85 11.24 11.64 -18.15
N ASN A 86 11.59 12.13 -16.96
CA ASN A 86 12.04 13.49 -16.74
C ASN A 86 13.38 13.78 -17.43
N GLU A 87 14.32 12.84 -17.38
CA GLU A 87 15.59 12.93 -18.11
C GLU A 87 15.37 12.95 -19.63
N LEU A 88 14.55 12.03 -20.15
CA LEU A 88 14.23 11.91 -21.58
C LEU A 88 13.64 13.21 -22.14
N LEU A 89 12.73 13.84 -21.39
CA LEU A 89 12.01 15.03 -21.83
C LEU A 89 12.69 16.35 -21.40
N GLY A 90 13.70 16.30 -20.53
CA GLY A 90 14.30 17.48 -19.93
C GLY A 90 13.31 18.30 -19.09
N ARG A 91 12.46 17.62 -18.31
CA ARG A 91 11.32 18.20 -17.58
C ARG A 91 11.27 17.73 -16.12
N GLU A 92 10.42 18.36 -15.32
CA GLU A 92 10.18 17.99 -13.91
C GLU A 92 8.73 17.57 -13.69
N LEU A 93 8.30 16.56 -14.45
CA LEU A 93 6.95 16.03 -14.42
C LEU A 93 6.64 15.30 -13.11
N ARG A 94 5.40 15.45 -12.68
CA ARG A 94 4.77 14.68 -11.58
C ARG A 94 3.46 14.07 -12.07
N ALA A 95 3.08 12.94 -11.49
CA ALA A 95 1.81 12.31 -11.83
C ALA A 95 0.62 13.17 -11.38
N ILE A 96 -0.42 13.17 -12.22
CA ILE A 96 -1.76 13.63 -11.86
C ILE A 96 -2.43 12.45 -11.16
N ASN A 97 -3.18 12.71 -10.08
CA ASN A 97 -3.91 11.67 -9.37
C ASN A 97 -4.79 10.86 -10.34
N ASN A 98 -4.59 9.53 -10.42
CA ASN A 98 -5.26 8.65 -11.39
C ASN A 98 -6.78 8.55 -11.17
N ASN A 99 -7.29 8.90 -9.98
CA ASN A 99 -8.72 9.01 -9.70
C ASN A 99 -9.34 10.31 -10.24
N ASP A 100 -8.50 11.26 -10.67
CA ASP A 100 -8.93 12.52 -11.26
C ASP A 100 -9.13 12.39 -12.77
N VAL A 101 -10.17 11.63 -13.16
CA VAL A 101 -10.61 11.51 -14.55
C VAL A 101 -11.16 12.83 -15.13
N SER A 102 -11.21 13.91 -14.33
CA SER A 102 -11.67 15.23 -14.79
C SER A 102 -10.85 15.77 -15.96
N ALA A 103 -9.59 15.32 -16.08
CA ALA A 103 -8.73 15.62 -17.22
C ALA A 103 -9.32 15.18 -18.58
N PHE A 104 -10.19 14.16 -18.58
CA PHE A 104 -10.87 13.61 -19.75
C PHE A 104 -12.28 14.20 -19.98
N GLY A 105 -12.68 15.18 -19.16
CA GLY A 105 -13.98 15.87 -19.25
C GLY A 105 -15.09 15.21 -18.44
N LYS A 106 -16.08 16.02 -18.02
CA LYS A 106 -17.15 15.62 -17.08
C LYS A 106 -18.12 14.55 -17.58
N ASN A 107 -18.19 14.31 -18.89
CA ASN A 107 -19.15 13.40 -19.52
C ASN A 107 -18.51 12.09 -20.01
N SER A 108 -17.28 11.79 -19.58
CA SER A 108 -16.50 10.69 -20.13
C SER A 108 -16.95 9.29 -19.67
N GLN A 109 -17.80 9.19 -18.63
CA GLN A 109 -18.25 7.94 -18.00
C GLN A 109 -17.09 7.00 -17.62
N LEU A 110 -15.91 7.57 -17.37
CA LEU A 110 -14.71 6.84 -16.97
C LEU A 110 -14.74 6.63 -15.45
N GLU A 111 -14.50 5.40 -15.02
CA GLU A 111 -14.22 5.05 -13.62
C GLU A 111 -12.72 5.20 -13.30
N GLN A 112 -11.88 5.01 -14.32
CA GLN A 112 -10.42 5.12 -14.23
C GLN A 112 -9.82 5.66 -15.54
N THR A 113 -8.53 6.01 -15.50
CA THR A 113 -7.79 6.48 -16.68
C THR A 113 -7.69 5.35 -17.72
N PRO A 114 -8.23 5.53 -18.94
CA PRO A 114 -8.13 4.51 -19.98
C PRO A 114 -6.71 4.49 -20.56
N ALA A 115 -6.24 3.32 -20.98
CA ALA A 115 -4.97 3.16 -21.69
C ALA A 115 -5.08 3.53 -23.19
N ILE A 116 -5.90 4.53 -23.49
CA ILE A 116 -6.14 5.07 -24.82
C ILE A 116 -5.89 6.58 -24.75
N PRO A 117 -5.08 7.14 -25.66
CA PRO A 117 -4.71 8.56 -25.61
C PRO A 117 -5.83 9.45 -26.13
N LEU A 118 -6.92 9.57 -25.36
CA LEU A 118 -8.07 10.40 -25.70
C LEU A 118 -7.73 11.91 -25.77
N LEU A 119 -6.61 12.31 -25.15
CA LEU A 119 -6.20 13.71 -25.01
C LEU A 119 -5.18 14.09 -26.10
N ASN A 120 -5.64 14.16 -27.35
CA ASN A 120 -4.79 14.45 -28.52
C ASN A 120 -3.99 15.76 -28.44
N THR A 121 -4.31 16.65 -27.51
CA THR A 121 -3.60 17.91 -27.27
C THR A 121 -2.33 17.75 -26.42
N PHE A 122 -2.17 16.64 -25.72
CA PHE A 122 -1.01 16.39 -24.86
C PHE A 122 -0.02 15.46 -25.55
N PRO A 123 1.29 15.77 -25.54
CA PRO A 123 2.32 14.86 -26.01
C PRO A 123 2.17 13.47 -25.40
N LEU A 124 2.37 12.45 -26.23
CA LEU A 124 2.28 11.04 -25.85
C LEU A 124 3.65 10.40 -26.00
N ILE A 125 4.14 9.78 -24.92
CA ILE A 125 5.30 8.90 -24.94
C ILE A 125 4.84 7.46 -24.69
N ALA A 126 5.42 6.50 -25.40
CA ALA A 126 5.07 5.09 -25.30
C ALA A 126 6.30 4.21 -25.08
N ASP A 127 6.20 3.28 -24.12
CA ASP A 127 7.33 2.41 -23.79
C ASP A 127 7.51 1.32 -24.85
N ASN A 128 8.75 1.09 -25.27
CA ASN A 128 9.13 0.07 -26.25
C ASN A 128 8.70 -1.35 -25.85
N GLN A 129 8.55 -1.65 -24.56
CA GLN A 129 8.14 -2.96 -24.06
C GLN A 129 6.68 -3.31 -24.41
N LEU A 130 5.83 -2.33 -24.77
CA LEU A 130 4.46 -2.57 -25.23
C LEU A 130 4.37 -3.39 -26.54
N PHE A 131 5.49 -3.49 -27.26
CA PHE A 131 5.59 -4.20 -28.54
C PHE A 131 6.19 -5.61 -28.39
N SER A 132 6.32 -6.14 -27.17
CA SER A 132 6.90 -7.46 -26.92
C SER A 132 5.98 -8.65 -27.25
N SER A 133 4.67 -8.40 -27.40
CA SER A 133 3.64 -9.42 -27.61
C SER A 133 2.85 -9.16 -28.90
N GLU A 134 2.28 -10.19 -29.54
CA GLU A 134 1.46 -10.02 -30.76
C GLU A 134 0.12 -9.32 -30.49
N GLU A 135 -0.42 -9.51 -29.29
CA GLU A 135 -1.67 -8.91 -28.81
C GLU A 135 -1.40 -8.00 -27.62
N ILE A 136 -2.18 -6.93 -27.52
CA ILE A 136 -2.13 -5.96 -26.44
C ILE A 136 -3.53 -5.66 -25.92
N TYR A 137 -3.61 -5.46 -24.62
CA TYR A 137 -4.83 -5.20 -23.88
C TYR A 137 -4.76 -3.81 -23.27
N LEU A 138 -5.71 -2.95 -23.59
CA LEU A 138 -5.77 -1.59 -23.07
C LEU A 138 -6.84 -1.50 -21.98
N GLU A 139 -6.54 -0.89 -20.85
CA GLU A 139 -7.56 -0.54 -19.85
C GLU A 139 -8.63 0.36 -20.51
N SER A 140 -9.89 -0.07 -20.48
CA SER A 140 -10.97 0.63 -21.18
C SER A 140 -11.47 1.90 -20.47
N GLY A 141 -11.06 2.10 -19.21
CA GLY A 141 -11.60 3.14 -18.34
C GLY A 141 -12.76 2.68 -17.45
N ILE A 142 -13.23 1.44 -17.61
CA ILE A 142 -14.11 0.72 -16.69
C ILE A 142 -13.28 -0.35 -15.99
N GLU A 143 -13.57 -0.64 -14.72
CA GLU A 143 -12.87 -1.67 -13.97
C GLU A 143 -12.99 -3.05 -14.66
N ASN A 144 -11.93 -3.86 -14.60
CA ASN A 144 -11.89 -5.24 -15.14
C ASN A 144 -12.23 -5.41 -16.63
N THR A 145 -12.37 -4.33 -17.39
CA THR A 145 -12.76 -4.33 -18.79
C THR A 145 -11.61 -3.84 -19.66
N TYR A 146 -11.20 -4.68 -20.62
CA TYR A 146 -10.05 -4.48 -21.48
C TYR A 146 -10.44 -4.44 -22.95
N ILE A 147 -9.73 -3.61 -23.71
CA ILE A 147 -9.84 -3.49 -25.16
C ILE A 147 -8.68 -4.27 -25.76
N LYS A 148 -9.00 -5.32 -26.51
CA LYS A 148 -8.03 -6.19 -27.16
C LYS A 148 -7.73 -5.68 -28.57
N LEU A 149 -6.44 -5.44 -28.84
CA LEU A 149 -5.93 -5.01 -30.13
C LEU A 149 -4.76 -5.88 -30.58
N ASN A 150 -4.54 -5.97 -31.89
CA ASN A 150 -3.26 -6.42 -32.43
C ASN A 150 -2.25 -5.26 -32.52
N GLN A 151 -0.98 -5.56 -32.78
CA GLN A 151 0.09 -4.55 -32.86
C GLN A 151 -0.12 -3.48 -33.93
N GLU A 152 -0.74 -3.80 -35.08
CA GLU A 152 -1.01 -2.80 -36.13
C GLU A 152 -2.08 -1.80 -35.68
N GLN A 153 -3.15 -2.30 -35.07
CA GLN A 153 -4.23 -1.50 -34.51
C GLN A 153 -3.72 -0.63 -33.36
N PHE A 154 -2.89 -1.19 -32.47
CA PHE A 154 -2.31 -0.43 -31.38
C PHE A 154 -1.40 0.70 -31.87
N ARG A 155 -0.54 0.47 -32.88
CA ARG A 155 0.26 1.54 -33.48
C ARG A 155 -0.59 2.69 -34.03
N LYS A 156 -1.77 2.39 -34.59
CA LYS A 156 -2.72 3.43 -35.03
C LYS A 156 -3.21 4.28 -33.86
N THR A 157 -3.45 3.69 -32.68
CA THR A 157 -3.84 4.45 -31.47
C THR A 157 -2.74 5.40 -30.98
N LEU A 158 -1.47 5.09 -31.21
CA LEU A 158 -0.35 5.90 -30.72
C LEU A 158 -0.06 7.12 -31.61
N GLY A 159 -0.50 7.11 -32.87
CA GLY A 159 -0.25 8.21 -33.80
C GLY A 159 1.23 8.55 -33.92
N ASN A 160 1.61 9.77 -33.52
CA ASN A 160 2.99 10.27 -33.54
C ASN A 160 3.67 10.21 -32.15
N ALA A 161 3.32 9.23 -31.32
CA ALA A 161 3.95 9.07 -30.00
C ALA A 161 5.47 8.91 -30.10
N ASP A 162 6.19 9.51 -29.16
CA ASP A 162 7.63 9.28 -29.02
C ASP A 162 7.87 7.93 -28.34
N LEU A 163 8.59 7.05 -29.02
CA LEU A 163 8.93 5.72 -28.52
C LEU A 163 10.25 5.74 -27.74
N ALA A 164 10.22 5.29 -26.48
CA ALA A 164 11.38 5.27 -25.62
C ALA A 164 11.31 4.12 -24.60
N LYS A 165 12.38 3.89 -23.85
CA LYS A 165 12.36 2.97 -22.70
C LYS A 165 12.38 3.79 -21.42
N PHE A 166 11.31 3.71 -20.63
CA PHE A 166 11.15 4.49 -19.41
C PHE A 166 10.36 3.73 -18.33
N SER A 167 10.25 2.41 -18.45
CA SER A 167 9.62 1.55 -17.44
C SER A 167 10.50 0.36 -17.07
N VAL A 168 10.32 -0.11 -15.84
CA VAL A 168 11.13 -1.16 -15.21
C VAL A 168 10.23 -2.35 -14.89
N PRO A 169 10.54 -3.57 -15.38
CA PRO A 169 9.78 -4.77 -15.04
C PRO A 169 9.76 -5.03 -13.53
N ILE A 170 8.58 -5.37 -12.99
CA ILE A 170 8.39 -5.56 -11.54
C ILE A 170 8.91 -6.93 -11.07
N LYS A 171 8.76 -7.97 -11.91
CA LYS A 171 9.07 -9.37 -11.55
C LYS A 171 10.47 -9.60 -10.96
N PRO A 172 11.56 -9.03 -11.50
CA PRO A 172 12.90 -9.16 -10.90
C PRO A 172 12.98 -8.55 -9.49
N ILE A 173 12.28 -7.44 -9.25
CA ILE A 173 12.28 -6.74 -7.95
C ILE A 173 11.59 -7.61 -6.89
N LEU A 174 10.47 -8.24 -7.24
CA LEU A 174 9.76 -9.18 -6.37
C LEU A 174 10.61 -10.40 -5.99
N GLN A 175 11.35 -10.96 -6.95
CA GLN A 175 12.25 -12.09 -6.67
C GLN A 175 13.34 -11.72 -5.68
N GLN A 176 13.88 -10.50 -5.79
CA GLN A 176 14.86 -9.99 -4.83
C GLN A 176 14.27 -9.84 -3.44
N LEU A 177 13.05 -9.31 -3.31
CA LEU A 177 12.36 -9.15 -2.02
C LEU A 177 12.18 -10.48 -1.26
N LEU A 178 11.97 -11.59 -1.98
CA LEU A 178 11.84 -12.93 -1.40
C LEU A 178 13.17 -13.57 -0.99
N SER A 179 14.30 -13.07 -1.48
CA SER A 179 15.64 -13.63 -1.29
C SER A 179 16.61 -12.58 -0.72
N THR A 180 16.20 -11.98 0.38
CA THR A 180 16.89 -10.84 1.01
C THR A 180 17.77 -11.26 2.18
N ASP A 181 18.93 -10.61 2.29
CA ASP A 181 19.71 -10.51 3.52
C ASP A 181 19.49 -9.10 4.08
N ASP A 182 18.61 -8.99 5.07
CA ASP A 182 18.16 -7.69 5.58
C ASP A 182 19.33 -6.85 6.10
N GLU A 183 20.28 -7.45 6.82
CA GLU A 183 21.41 -6.70 7.39
C GLU A 183 22.32 -6.17 6.29
N GLN A 184 22.62 -7.00 5.29
CA GLN A 184 23.45 -6.60 4.16
C GLN A 184 22.75 -5.54 3.28
N ASP A 185 21.47 -5.72 2.98
CA ASP A 185 20.68 -4.80 2.18
C ASP A 185 20.59 -3.43 2.86
N LEU A 186 20.29 -3.39 4.17
CA LEU A 186 20.26 -2.16 4.95
C LEU A 186 21.62 -1.47 4.98
N SER A 187 22.70 -2.21 5.25
CA SER A 187 24.05 -1.64 5.24
C SER A 187 24.41 -1.06 3.87
N ASN A 188 24.04 -1.72 2.78
CA ASN A 188 24.29 -1.25 1.42
C ASN A 188 23.48 0.02 1.10
N ALA A 189 22.21 0.06 1.48
CA ALA A 189 21.36 1.24 1.28
C ALA A 189 21.93 2.47 2.01
N VAL A 190 22.32 2.30 3.27
CA VAL A 190 22.93 3.38 4.06
C VAL A 190 24.25 3.84 3.45
N LYS A 191 25.10 2.90 3.01
CA LYS A 191 26.38 3.21 2.34
C LYS A 191 26.21 4.02 1.07
N ASN A 192 25.21 3.67 0.26
CA ASN A 192 25.06 4.19 -1.09
C ASN A 192 24.29 5.52 -1.11
N PHE A 193 23.36 5.71 -0.16
CA PHE A 193 22.39 6.80 -0.22
C PHE A 193 22.50 7.80 0.94
N THR A 194 23.44 7.60 1.87
CA THR A 194 23.72 8.54 2.95
C THR A 194 25.21 8.88 3.03
N THR A 195 25.53 9.98 3.70
CA THR A 195 26.92 10.33 4.06
C THR A 195 27.31 9.78 5.44
N LEU A 196 26.44 8.97 6.05
CA LEU A 196 26.63 8.44 7.38
C LEU A 196 27.83 7.49 7.39
N ARG A 197 28.72 7.69 8.35
CA ARG A 197 29.85 6.79 8.52
C ARG A 197 29.33 5.47 9.09
N ILE A 198 29.44 4.40 8.30
CA ILE A 198 29.11 3.05 8.76
C ILE A 198 30.00 2.70 9.95
N LYS A 199 29.36 2.56 11.11
CA LYS A 199 29.96 2.09 12.36
C LYS A 199 29.81 0.58 12.46
N SER A 200 30.35 0.02 13.54
CA SER A 200 30.31 -1.43 13.81
C SER A 200 28.88 -1.97 13.94
N ARG A 201 27.93 -1.12 14.33
CA ARG A 201 26.51 -1.46 14.35
C ARG A 201 25.69 -0.45 13.54
N LEU A 202 24.62 -0.95 12.91
CA LEU A 202 23.76 -0.15 12.04
C LEU A 202 22.98 0.92 12.81
N ASP A 203 22.63 0.66 14.07
CA ASP A 203 21.92 1.61 14.94
C ASP A 203 22.75 2.85 15.26
N GLU A 204 24.05 2.66 15.49
CA GLU A 204 24.97 3.79 15.70
C GLU A 204 25.23 4.58 14.41
N THR A 205 25.02 3.94 13.25
CA THR A 205 25.22 4.54 11.93
C THR A 205 24.06 5.45 11.55
N LEU A 206 22.83 5.01 11.84
CA LEU A 206 21.61 5.65 11.35
C LEU A 206 21.15 6.89 12.15
N GLU A 207 21.90 7.29 13.19
CA GLU A 207 21.60 8.44 14.06
C GLU A 207 20.13 8.52 14.51
N ILE A 208 19.50 7.35 14.67
CA ILE A 208 18.07 7.26 15.02
C ILE A 208 17.88 7.86 16.41
N PRO A 209 16.82 8.65 16.62
CA PRO A 209 16.50 9.18 17.93
C PRO A 209 16.48 8.06 18.98
N PRO A 210 17.12 8.24 20.14
CA PRO A 210 17.09 7.23 21.18
C PRO A 210 15.64 6.97 21.61
N LEU A 211 15.37 5.72 21.98
CA LEU A 211 14.08 5.31 22.51
C LEU A 211 13.75 6.17 23.76
N PRO A 212 12.59 6.84 23.83
CA PRO A 212 12.22 7.64 24.98
C PRO A 212 12.11 6.76 26.23
N ASP A 213 12.50 7.29 27.39
CA ASP A 213 12.42 6.58 28.66
C ASP A 213 11.00 6.05 28.95
N SER A 214 9.97 6.77 28.51
CA SER A 214 8.57 6.32 28.63
C SER A 214 8.33 5.07 27.77
N ALA A 215 8.79 5.04 26.53
CA ALA A 215 8.66 3.88 25.65
C ALA A 215 9.41 2.66 26.19
N ASP A 216 10.64 2.83 26.69
CA ASP A 216 11.43 1.75 27.29
C ASP A 216 10.72 1.15 28.52
N ARG A 217 10.14 1.98 29.39
CA ARG A 217 9.33 1.51 30.53
C ARG A 217 8.09 0.75 30.10
N ILE A 218 7.39 1.25 29.07
CA ILE A 218 6.20 0.59 28.51
C ILE A 218 6.56 -0.77 27.91
N ILE A 219 7.67 -0.87 27.17
CA ILE A 219 8.17 -2.13 26.61
C ILE A 219 8.51 -3.12 27.73
N LYS A 220 9.23 -2.68 28.76
CA LYS A 220 9.56 -3.51 29.92
C LYS A 220 8.32 -4.01 30.65
N LEU A 221 7.31 -3.17 30.81
CA LEU A 221 6.01 -3.59 31.36
C LEU A 221 5.32 -4.62 30.48
N ARG A 222 5.38 -4.46 29.15
CA ARG A 222 4.73 -5.37 28.22
C ARG A 222 5.30 -6.78 28.25
N VAL A 223 6.62 -6.89 28.38
CA VAL A 223 7.32 -8.19 28.43
C VAL A 223 7.24 -8.82 29.83
N ASN A 224 6.87 -8.05 30.86
CA ASN A 224 6.75 -8.53 32.23
C ASN A 224 5.40 -9.24 32.46
N ALA A 225 5.42 -10.56 32.61
CA ALA A 225 4.23 -11.37 32.89
C ALA A 225 3.54 -11.06 34.24
N ASN A 226 4.19 -10.31 35.13
CA ASN A 226 3.65 -9.91 36.44
C ASN A 226 3.24 -8.43 36.49
N ALA A 227 3.26 -7.71 35.38
CA ALA A 227 2.83 -6.31 35.36
C ALA A 227 1.33 -6.21 35.66
N ASP A 228 0.95 -5.27 36.51
CA ASP A 228 -0.44 -5.01 36.87
C ASP A 228 -0.94 -3.64 36.38
N ILE A 229 -2.24 -3.39 36.56
CA ILE A 229 -2.89 -2.16 36.10
C ILE A 229 -2.29 -0.92 36.80
N GLU A 230 -1.84 -1.05 38.04
CA GLU A 230 -1.24 0.03 38.82
C GLU A 230 0.16 0.38 38.29
N ASP A 231 0.93 -0.60 37.84
CA ASP A 231 2.20 -0.38 37.14
C ASP A 231 1.99 0.42 35.85
N LEU A 232 0.98 0.05 35.03
CA LEU A 232 0.68 0.75 33.79
C LEU A 232 0.13 2.16 34.02
N ALA A 233 -0.78 2.32 34.96
CA ALA A 233 -1.32 3.62 35.33
C ALA A 233 -0.21 4.57 35.76
N ARG A 234 0.74 4.13 36.61
CA ARG A 234 1.90 4.94 37.01
C ARG A 234 2.74 5.38 35.83
N VAL A 235 3.02 4.50 34.87
CA VAL A 235 3.82 4.86 33.68
C VAL A 235 3.08 5.86 32.79
N VAL A 236 1.76 5.71 32.64
CA VAL A 236 0.93 6.65 31.89
C VAL A 236 0.86 8.01 32.59
N GLU A 237 0.71 8.04 33.91
CA GLU A 237 0.65 9.27 34.73
C GLU A 237 1.95 10.08 34.69
N MET A 238 3.09 9.42 34.46
CA MET A 238 4.38 10.10 34.32
C MET A 238 4.51 10.94 33.05
N ASP A 239 3.68 10.71 32.03
CA ASP A 239 3.61 11.52 30.81
C ASP A 239 2.22 12.18 30.72
N PRO A 240 2.09 13.48 31.10
CA PRO A 240 0.81 14.19 31.07
C PRO A 240 0.11 14.20 29.70
N SER A 241 0.88 14.13 28.61
CA SER A 241 0.33 14.07 27.26
C SER A 241 -0.24 12.68 26.97
N LEU A 242 0.41 11.62 27.43
CA LEU A 242 -0.11 10.26 27.33
C LEU A 242 -1.34 10.06 28.22
N ALA A 243 -1.31 10.58 29.45
CA ALA A 243 -2.43 10.55 30.39
C ALA A 243 -3.69 11.21 29.81
N ALA A 244 -3.54 12.41 29.24
CA ALA A 244 -4.65 13.13 28.61
C ALA A 244 -5.26 12.33 27.44
N GLN A 245 -4.44 11.64 26.65
CA GLN A 245 -4.89 10.83 25.52
C GLN A 245 -5.62 9.58 25.96
N VAL A 246 -5.11 8.86 26.96
CA VAL A 246 -5.80 7.68 27.53
C VAL A 246 -7.20 8.05 28.04
N VAL A 247 -7.32 9.19 28.73
CA VAL A 247 -8.62 9.71 29.18
C VAL A 247 -9.51 10.11 27.99
N SER A 248 -8.95 10.81 27.00
CA SER A 248 -9.68 11.23 25.79
C SER A 248 -10.27 10.02 25.05
N TRP A 249 -9.46 8.99 24.81
CA TRP A 249 -9.90 7.77 24.13
C TRP A 249 -10.96 7.02 24.92
N ALA A 250 -10.77 6.85 26.23
CA ALA A 250 -11.78 6.22 27.08
C ALA A 250 -13.11 6.99 27.07
N SER A 251 -13.06 8.31 26.92
CA SER A 251 -14.25 9.16 26.78
C SER A 251 -14.82 9.22 25.36
N SER A 252 -14.15 8.64 24.37
CA SER A 252 -14.54 8.78 22.97
C SER A 252 -15.83 7.99 22.64
N PRO A 253 -16.66 8.48 21.70
CA PRO A 253 -17.87 7.78 21.27
C PRO A 253 -17.63 6.36 20.73
N PHE A 254 -16.39 6.04 20.33
CA PHE A 254 -16.03 4.72 19.82
C PHE A 254 -16.19 3.62 20.86
N TYR A 255 -15.82 3.91 22.12
CA TYR A 255 -15.84 2.96 23.23
C TYR A 255 -17.10 3.01 24.10
N SER A 256 -17.99 3.98 23.87
CA SER A 256 -19.31 4.09 24.54
C SER A 256 -19.23 3.93 26.07
N ALA A 257 -18.30 4.64 26.73
CA ALA A 257 -18.07 4.47 28.16
C ALA A 257 -19.30 4.82 29.03
N PRO A 258 -19.66 3.97 30.02
CA PRO A 258 -20.81 4.23 30.89
C PRO A 258 -20.47 5.26 31.96
N GLY A 259 -20.80 6.54 31.74
CA GLY A 259 -20.57 7.63 32.70
C GLY A 259 -19.15 8.23 32.66
N GLU A 260 -18.90 9.28 33.45
CA GLU A 260 -17.64 10.05 33.44
C GLU A 260 -16.42 9.23 33.89
N ILE A 261 -15.28 9.41 33.22
CA ILE A 261 -13.99 8.79 33.56
C ILE A 261 -13.35 9.58 34.71
N ARG A 262 -13.00 8.91 35.81
CA ARG A 262 -12.52 9.58 37.04
C ARG A 262 -11.01 9.50 37.27
N SER A 263 -10.35 8.51 36.69
CA SER A 263 -8.90 8.30 36.78
C SER A 263 -8.39 7.49 35.59
N ILE A 264 -7.07 7.38 35.45
CA ILE A 264 -6.44 6.56 34.42
C ILE A 264 -6.70 5.07 34.69
N GLU A 265 -6.64 4.66 35.94
CA GLU A 265 -7.02 3.30 36.35
C GLU A 265 -8.47 2.98 35.98
N ASP A 266 -9.40 3.93 36.18
CA ASP A 266 -10.81 3.78 35.78
C ASP A 266 -10.94 3.65 34.25
N ALA A 267 -10.18 4.45 33.48
CA ALA A 267 -10.12 4.33 32.02
C ALA A 267 -9.61 2.94 31.57
N ILE A 268 -8.56 2.42 32.21
CA ILE A 268 -7.97 1.11 31.90
C ILE A 268 -8.94 -0.02 32.28
N VAL A 269 -9.48 -0.03 33.50
CA VAL A 269 -10.30 -1.14 34.01
C VAL A 269 -11.66 -1.20 33.34
N ARG A 270 -12.33 -0.05 33.19
CA ARG A 270 -13.75 -0.01 32.83
C ARG A 270 -13.99 0.08 31.33
N VAL A 271 -13.04 0.59 30.56
CA VAL A 271 -13.28 0.97 29.16
C VAL A 271 -12.26 0.34 28.20
N LEU A 272 -10.98 0.62 28.38
CA LEU A 272 -9.97 0.33 27.36
C LEU A 272 -9.33 -1.05 27.53
N GLY A 273 -9.07 -1.47 28.77
CA GLY A 273 -8.29 -2.65 29.10
C GLY A 273 -6.78 -2.39 29.12
N PHE A 274 -6.06 -3.19 29.90
CA PHE A 274 -4.60 -3.10 30.06
C PHE A 274 -3.86 -3.19 28.74
N ASP A 275 -4.17 -4.21 27.93
CA ASP A 275 -3.50 -4.46 26.65
C ASP A 275 -3.67 -3.28 25.68
N LEU A 276 -4.86 -2.71 25.56
CA LEU A 276 -5.08 -1.60 24.63
C LEU A 276 -4.29 -0.36 25.05
N VAL A 277 -4.32 -0.02 26.34
CA VAL A 277 -3.62 1.16 26.86
C VAL A 277 -2.11 1.01 26.73
N ILE A 278 -1.54 -0.15 27.04
CA ILE A 278 -0.09 -0.36 26.89
C ILE A 278 0.35 -0.27 25.42
N ASN A 279 -0.47 -0.74 24.47
CA ASN A 279 -0.18 -0.64 23.04
C ASN A 279 -0.26 0.78 22.51
N LEU A 280 -1.30 1.51 22.90
CA LEU A 280 -1.50 2.89 22.50
C LEU A 280 -0.41 3.78 23.09
N ALA A 281 -0.06 3.56 24.36
CA ALA A 281 1.05 4.23 25.02
C ALA A 281 2.37 3.99 24.30
N LEU A 282 2.62 2.74 23.89
CA LEU A 282 3.80 2.39 23.12
C LEU A 282 3.80 3.10 21.76
N GLY A 283 2.70 3.00 20.99
CA GLY A 283 2.58 3.64 19.69
C GLY A 283 2.77 5.15 19.75
N LEU A 284 2.25 5.81 20.79
CA LEU A 284 2.47 7.24 21.03
C LEU A 284 3.91 7.58 21.37
N ALA A 285 4.49 6.84 22.31
CA ALA A 285 5.86 7.10 22.73
C ALA A 285 6.83 6.91 21.57
N LEU A 286 6.60 5.90 20.71
CA LEU A 286 7.34 5.71 19.47
C LEU A 286 7.01 6.79 18.42
N GLY A 287 5.75 7.19 18.28
CA GLY A 287 5.34 8.28 17.37
C GLY A 287 6.01 9.62 17.67
N LYS A 288 6.28 9.91 18.95
CA LYS A 288 7.01 11.13 19.36
C LYS A 288 8.50 11.11 18.97
N THR A 289 9.08 9.95 18.63
CA THR A 289 10.50 9.86 18.28
C THR A 289 10.80 10.35 16.87
N ILE A 290 9.91 10.11 15.93
CA ILE A 290 10.11 10.42 14.52
C ILE A 290 8.99 11.35 14.05
N SER A 291 9.35 12.55 13.62
CA SER A 291 8.39 13.51 13.08
C SER A 291 7.76 13.02 11.78
N LEU A 292 6.52 13.45 11.53
CA LEU A 292 5.89 13.21 10.24
C LEU A 292 6.72 13.80 9.09
N PRO A 293 6.84 13.10 7.94
CA PRO A 293 7.59 13.58 6.80
C PRO A 293 7.06 14.92 6.27
N LYS A 294 7.96 15.77 5.77
CA LYS A 294 7.59 17.07 5.16
C LYS A 294 7.00 16.93 3.75
N ASP A 295 7.40 15.88 3.03
CA ASP A 295 6.85 15.50 1.73
C ASP A 295 6.04 14.22 1.91
N GLY A 296 5.12 13.96 1.00
CA GLY A 296 4.31 12.75 0.96
C GLY A 296 3.71 12.60 -0.43
N PRO A 297 3.27 11.39 -0.81
CA PRO A 297 2.52 11.24 -2.05
C PRO A 297 1.24 12.08 -2.02
N GLN A 298 0.70 12.42 -3.19
CA GLN A 298 -0.58 13.12 -3.29
C GLN A 298 -1.77 12.17 -3.15
N GLY A 299 -2.87 12.67 -2.58
CA GLY A 299 -4.14 11.94 -2.56
C GLY A 299 -4.19 10.76 -1.59
N ILE A 300 -3.25 10.71 -0.66
CA ILE A 300 -3.09 9.61 0.29
C ILE A 300 -3.69 9.90 1.67
N THR A 301 -4.20 8.84 2.29
CA THR A 301 -4.72 8.88 3.66
C THR A 301 -3.60 9.30 4.63
N PRO A 302 -3.87 10.13 5.64
CA PRO A 302 -2.88 10.46 6.66
C PRO A 302 -2.27 9.22 7.34
N TYR A 303 -1.01 9.30 7.75
CA TYR A 303 -0.29 8.16 8.33
C TYR A 303 -1.00 7.55 9.55
N TRP A 304 -1.40 8.38 10.51
CA TRP A 304 -2.03 7.90 11.74
C TRP A 304 -3.43 7.35 11.53
N ASP A 305 -4.18 7.88 10.57
CA ASP A 305 -5.48 7.33 10.17
C ASP A 305 -5.33 5.88 9.71
N GLN A 306 -4.31 5.60 8.88
CA GLN A 306 -4.00 4.24 8.43
C GLN A 306 -3.57 3.36 9.59
N ALA A 307 -2.64 3.83 10.42
CA ALA A 307 -2.11 3.07 11.54
C ALA A 307 -3.21 2.66 12.54
N VAL A 308 -4.10 3.58 12.91
CA VAL A 308 -5.22 3.31 13.82
C VAL A 308 -6.22 2.34 13.18
N LEU A 309 -6.56 2.54 11.90
CA LEU A 309 -7.50 1.66 11.20
C LEU A 309 -6.95 0.24 11.07
N SER A 310 -5.67 0.08 10.71
CA SER A 310 -4.96 -1.20 10.68
C SER A 310 -4.92 -1.86 12.06
N ALA A 311 -4.64 -1.10 13.13
CA ALA A 311 -4.60 -1.61 14.50
C ALA A 311 -5.95 -2.16 14.97
N VAL A 312 -7.03 -1.39 14.79
CA VAL A 312 -8.39 -1.79 15.19
C VAL A 312 -8.86 -2.98 14.37
N THR A 313 -8.56 -3.00 13.06
CA THR A 313 -8.93 -4.11 12.17
C THR A 313 -8.19 -5.38 12.55
N MET A 314 -6.86 -5.34 12.76
CA MET A 314 -6.08 -6.47 13.25
C MET A 314 -6.62 -7.04 14.57
N ALA A 315 -6.92 -6.17 15.54
CA ALA A 315 -7.47 -6.60 16.82
C ALA A 315 -8.84 -7.27 16.65
N LYS A 316 -9.73 -6.70 15.83
CA LYS A 316 -11.04 -7.28 15.56
C LYS A 316 -10.95 -8.63 14.85
N LEU A 317 -10.15 -8.72 13.79
CA LEU A 317 -9.97 -9.97 13.03
C LEU A 317 -9.35 -11.06 13.92
N SER A 318 -8.42 -10.71 14.81
CA SER A 318 -7.85 -11.68 15.75
C SER A 318 -8.91 -12.41 16.59
N THR A 319 -10.02 -11.75 16.92
CA THR A 319 -11.10 -12.34 17.73
C THR A 319 -11.91 -13.40 16.97
N LEU A 320 -11.88 -13.36 15.65
CA LEU A 320 -12.55 -14.32 14.76
C LEU A 320 -11.73 -15.61 14.58
N LEU A 321 -10.42 -15.57 14.88
CA LEU A 321 -9.57 -16.75 14.74
C LEU A 321 -9.86 -17.83 15.81
N PRO A 322 -9.62 -19.11 15.50
CA PRO A 322 -9.78 -20.21 16.45
C PRO A 322 -8.93 -20.03 17.73
N PRO A 323 -9.44 -20.38 18.93
CA PRO A 323 -8.74 -20.14 20.19
C PRO A 323 -7.30 -20.70 20.28
N LYS A 324 -7.00 -21.79 19.55
CA LYS A 324 -5.67 -22.43 19.57
C LYS A 324 -4.62 -21.66 18.76
N THR A 325 -5.03 -20.94 17.73
CA THR A 325 -4.16 -20.21 16.80
C THR A 325 -4.34 -18.70 16.91
N ARG A 326 -5.25 -18.26 17.78
CA ARG A 326 -5.61 -16.87 18.01
C ARG A 326 -4.40 -16.07 18.50
N PRO A 327 -3.96 -15.04 17.76
CA PRO A 327 -2.95 -14.13 18.24
C PRO A 327 -3.50 -13.33 19.43
N ALA A 328 -2.63 -12.99 20.38
CA ALA A 328 -3.01 -12.10 21.48
C ALA A 328 -3.50 -10.75 20.90
N ALA A 329 -4.73 -10.35 21.23
CA ALA A 329 -5.38 -9.19 20.63
C ALA A 329 -4.54 -7.91 20.77
N GLY A 330 -3.85 -7.74 21.90
CA GLY A 330 -2.95 -6.61 22.08
C GLY A 330 -1.75 -6.63 21.12
N LEU A 331 -1.12 -7.78 20.89
CA LEU A 331 0.01 -7.86 19.95
C LEU A 331 -0.46 -7.71 18.50
N ALA A 332 -1.67 -8.18 18.17
CA ALA A 332 -2.29 -7.96 16.87
C ALA A 332 -2.56 -6.46 16.64
N TYR A 333 -3.14 -5.77 17.64
CA TYR A 333 -3.35 -4.33 17.61
C TYR A 333 -2.04 -3.58 17.36
N LEU A 334 -1.01 -3.87 18.16
CA LEU A 334 0.30 -3.23 18.04
C LEU A 334 0.95 -3.47 16.66
N SER A 335 0.83 -4.70 16.14
CA SER A 335 1.32 -5.04 14.81
C SER A 335 0.63 -4.20 13.73
N GLY A 336 -0.69 -4.00 13.83
CA GLY A 336 -1.42 -3.11 12.93
C GLY A 336 -1.05 -1.63 13.10
N LEU A 337 -0.77 -1.19 14.33
CA LEU A 337 -0.39 0.21 14.61
C LEU A 337 1.00 0.57 14.07
N LEU A 338 1.94 -0.38 14.11
CA LEU A 338 3.33 -0.19 13.71
C LEU A 338 3.63 -0.70 12.28
N ASN A 339 2.64 -1.24 11.57
CA ASN A 339 2.85 -1.93 10.30
C ASN A 339 3.59 -1.08 9.26
N ASN A 340 3.32 0.22 9.22
CA ASN A 340 3.89 1.16 8.27
C ASN A 340 4.98 2.05 8.91
N PHE A 341 5.48 1.72 10.10
CA PHE A 341 6.46 2.57 10.80
C PHE A 341 7.76 2.79 9.99
N GLY A 342 8.10 1.83 9.13
CA GLY A 342 9.17 1.94 8.15
C GLY A 342 9.07 3.16 7.23
N TYR A 343 7.86 3.63 6.92
CA TYR A 343 7.64 4.85 6.13
C TYR A 343 8.25 6.08 6.80
N LEU A 344 8.07 6.22 8.11
CA LEU A 344 8.65 7.32 8.88
C LEU A 344 10.17 7.22 8.93
N ILE A 345 10.70 6.01 9.06
CA ILE A 345 12.14 5.74 9.07
C ILE A 345 12.78 6.11 7.73
N LEU A 346 12.17 5.69 6.60
CA LEU A 346 12.67 6.02 5.27
C LEU A 346 12.72 7.52 5.04
N ALA A 347 11.69 8.25 5.47
CA ALA A 347 11.65 9.71 5.38
C ALA A 347 12.71 10.41 6.24
N HIS A 348 13.00 9.85 7.42
CA HIS A 348 13.98 10.40 8.34
C HIS A 348 15.42 10.19 7.83
N ILE A 349 15.74 8.97 7.39
CA ILE A 349 17.09 8.56 7.01
C ILE A 349 17.44 8.96 5.58
N PHE A 350 16.47 8.92 4.66
CA PHE A 350 16.67 9.18 3.24
C PHE A 350 15.78 10.32 2.69
N PRO A 351 15.76 11.55 3.27
CA PRO A 351 14.81 12.59 2.84
C PRO A 351 14.71 12.84 1.32
N PRO A 352 15.82 13.00 0.55
CA PRO A 352 15.71 13.26 -0.89
C PRO A 352 15.18 12.04 -1.66
N HIS A 353 15.60 10.83 -1.31
CA HIS A 353 15.12 9.60 -1.94
C HIS A 353 13.68 9.28 -1.55
N PHE A 354 13.28 9.65 -0.35
CA PHE A 354 11.90 9.53 0.10
C PHE A 354 10.96 10.44 -0.70
N SER A 355 11.36 11.68 -0.97
CA SER A 355 10.64 12.55 -1.92
C SER A 355 10.52 11.90 -3.30
N LEU A 356 11.56 11.21 -3.77
CA LEU A 356 11.52 10.44 -5.02
C LEU A 356 10.53 9.28 -4.94
N ILE A 357 10.58 8.47 -3.87
CA ILE A 357 9.61 7.38 -3.59
C ILE A 357 8.18 7.92 -3.66
N CYS A 358 7.90 9.09 -3.08
CA CYS A 358 6.58 9.72 -3.15
C CYS A 358 6.13 9.97 -4.61
N ARG A 359 7.03 10.46 -5.47
CA ARG A 359 6.73 10.67 -6.90
C ARG A 359 6.52 9.35 -7.65
N TYR A 360 7.30 8.32 -7.35
CA TYR A 360 7.07 6.98 -7.92
C TYR A 360 5.73 6.41 -7.46
N MET A 361 5.36 6.56 -6.19
CA MET A 361 4.06 6.11 -5.66
C MET A 361 2.90 6.80 -6.37
N GLU A 362 2.98 8.11 -6.60
CA GLU A 362 1.97 8.86 -7.35
C GLU A 362 1.84 8.36 -8.80
N ALA A 363 2.96 8.06 -9.46
CA ALA A 363 2.97 7.56 -10.84
C ALA A 363 2.56 6.09 -10.98
N ASN A 364 2.67 5.31 -9.91
CA ASN A 364 2.54 3.85 -9.94
C ASN A 364 1.50 3.34 -8.94
N SER A 365 0.29 3.90 -8.98
CA SER A 365 -0.82 3.53 -8.09
C SER A 365 -1.30 2.07 -8.20
N HIS A 366 -0.75 1.26 -9.11
CA HIS A 366 -1.01 -0.17 -9.24
C HIS A 366 0.03 -1.06 -8.57
N ILE A 367 1.09 -0.47 -8.00
CA ILE A 367 2.24 -1.18 -7.45
C ILE A 367 2.32 -0.94 -5.95
N SER A 368 2.51 -2.03 -5.21
CA SER A 368 2.74 -1.98 -3.77
C SER A 368 3.98 -1.16 -3.43
N SER A 369 3.86 -0.29 -2.44
CA SER A 369 4.92 0.67 -2.09
C SER A 369 6.26 0.03 -1.74
N HIS A 370 6.29 -1.18 -1.17
CA HIS A 370 7.51 -1.92 -0.85
C HIS A 370 8.37 -2.27 -2.09
N ILE A 371 7.74 -2.42 -3.26
CA ILE A 371 8.43 -2.66 -4.54
C ILE A 371 9.14 -1.39 -4.99
N ILE A 372 8.48 -0.24 -4.82
CA ILE A 372 9.04 1.08 -5.14
C ILE A 372 10.22 1.38 -4.22
N ASP A 373 10.06 1.15 -2.92
CA ASP A 373 11.14 1.33 -1.95
C ASP A 373 12.37 0.50 -2.34
N ARG A 374 12.17 -0.80 -2.67
CA ARG A 374 13.23 -1.70 -3.12
C ARG A 374 13.91 -1.20 -4.38
N HIS A 375 13.16 -0.66 -5.34
CA HIS A 375 13.74 -0.12 -6.56
C HIS A 375 14.62 1.11 -6.29
N VAL A 376 14.12 2.05 -5.48
CA VAL A 376 14.80 3.34 -5.25
C VAL A 376 15.97 3.20 -4.29
N LEU A 377 15.84 2.39 -3.23
CA LEU A 377 16.80 2.32 -2.12
C LEU A 377 17.49 0.96 -1.97
N GLY A 378 17.04 -0.08 -2.67
CA GLY A 378 17.52 -1.45 -2.44
C GLY A 378 17.00 -2.09 -1.14
N VAL A 379 16.14 -1.40 -0.39
CA VAL A 379 15.50 -1.89 0.84
C VAL A 379 14.02 -1.51 0.86
N SER A 380 13.19 -2.31 1.51
CA SER A 380 11.79 -1.99 1.74
C SER A 380 11.54 -1.34 3.10
N ARG A 381 10.44 -0.59 3.23
CA ARG A 381 10.00 -0.06 4.53
C ARG A 381 9.75 -1.15 5.56
N GLU A 382 9.31 -2.34 5.17
CA GLU A 382 9.10 -3.48 6.07
C GLU A 382 10.41 -3.94 6.69
N GLN A 383 11.48 -4.03 5.88
CA GLN A 383 12.82 -4.37 6.36
C GLN A 383 13.32 -3.32 7.37
N MET A 384 13.17 -2.04 7.05
CA MET A 384 13.56 -0.93 7.94
C MET A 384 12.73 -0.92 9.24
N GLY A 385 11.42 -1.11 9.12
CA GLY A 385 10.49 -1.11 10.24
C GLY A 385 10.74 -2.27 11.20
N SER A 386 10.84 -3.50 10.68
CA SER A 386 11.11 -4.69 11.48
C SER A 386 12.48 -4.64 12.15
N TRP A 387 13.50 -4.15 11.43
CA TRP A 387 14.83 -3.96 11.99
C TRP A 387 14.81 -3.01 13.19
N LEU A 388 14.11 -1.88 13.08
CA LEU A 388 14.04 -0.90 14.16
C LEU A 388 13.29 -1.43 15.38
N VAL A 389 12.13 -2.06 15.18
CA VAL A 389 11.36 -2.59 16.33
C VAL A 389 12.09 -3.75 17.00
N ASN A 390 12.85 -4.56 16.24
CA ASN A 390 13.71 -5.59 16.81
C ASN A 390 14.86 -4.99 17.63
N MET A 391 15.48 -3.91 17.13
CA MET A 391 16.50 -3.16 17.86
C MET A 391 15.97 -2.58 19.18
N TRP A 392 14.70 -2.17 19.22
CA TRP A 392 14.02 -1.72 20.43
C TRP A 392 13.53 -2.86 21.34
N ASN A 393 13.86 -4.11 21.02
CA ASN A 393 13.46 -5.31 21.77
C ASN A 393 11.93 -5.48 21.87
N LEU A 394 11.19 -5.10 20.82
CA LEU A 394 9.77 -5.47 20.73
C LEU A 394 9.61 -6.98 20.52
N PRO A 395 8.46 -7.57 20.90
CA PRO A 395 8.21 -8.99 20.76
C PRO A 395 8.36 -9.49 19.31
N THR A 396 8.89 -10.71 19.14
CA THR A 396 9.14 -11.35 17.84
C THR A 396 7.87 -11.50 17.01
N GLU A 397 6.69 -11.59 17.64
CA GLU A 397 5.39 -11.51 16.99
C GLU A 397 5.24 -10.25 16.15
N VAL A 398 5.60 -9.09 16.71
CA VAL A 398 5.49 -7.77 16.05
C VAL A 398 6.56 -7.65 14.98
N VAL A 399 7.79 -8.06 15.27
CA VAL A 399 8.90 -8.05 14.31
C VAL A 399 8.52 -8.83 13.05
N ASN A 400 8.06 -10.07 13.21
CA ASN A 400 7.68 -10.94 12.09
C ASN A 400 6.42 -10.45 11.38
N ALA A 401 5.44 -9.89 12.11
CA ALA A 401 4.26 -9.29 11.51
C ALA A 401 4.64 -8.18 10.51
N LEU A 402 5.45 -7.22 10.96
CA LEU A 402 5.89 -6.09 10.15
C LEU A 402 6.72 -6.55 8.95
N ARG A 403 7.66 -7.48 9.15
CA ARG A 403 8.60 -7.90 8.11
C ARG A 403 7.92 -8.64 6.95
N TRP A 404 6.92 -9.47 7.27
CA TRP A 404 6.33 -10.45 6.34
C TRP A 404 4.89 -10.12 5.94
N GLN A 405 4.40 -8.91 6.24
CA GLN A 405 3.02 -8.48 5.92
C GLN A 405 2.65 -8.51 4.43
N HIS A 406 3.66 -8.51 3.53
CA HIS A 406 3.49 -8.63 2.08
C HIS A 406 3.90 -10.00 1.54
N THR A 407 4.11 -10.99 2.40
CA THR A 407 4.44 -12.36 2.02
C THR A 407 3.27 -13.26 2.38
N PRO A 408 2.32 -13.47 1.44
CA PRO A 408 1.18 -14.34 1.69
C PRO A 408 1.66 -15.76 2.03
N ASN A 409 0.92 -16.44 2.90
CA ASN A 409 1.22 -17.79 3.37
C ASN A 409 2.61 -17.93 4.00
N PHE A 410 3.07 -16.91 4.73
CA PHE A 410 4.29 -17.02 5.52
C PHE A 410 4.16 -18.19 6.53
N LYS A 411 5.23 -18.98 6.69
CA LYS A 411 5.26 -20.20 7.52
C LYS A 411 6.33 -20.15 8.62
N GLY A 412 6.96 -19.01 8.84
CA GLY A 412 7.94 -18.84 9.91
C GLY A 412 7.29 -18.69 11.29
N GLU A 413 8.11 -18.36 12.28
CA GLU A 413 7.65 -18.16 13.65
C GLU A 413 6.61 -17.04 13.74
N HIS A 414 5.57 -17.26 14.55
CA HIS A 414 4.47 -16.31 14.73
C HIS A 414 3.73 -15.94 13.41
N SER A 415 3.71 -16.86 12.43
CA SER A 415 3.13 -16.61 11.11
C SER A 415 1.68 -16.10 11.13
N GLN A 416 0.90 -16.45 12.16
CA GLN A 416 -0.47 -15.98 12.32
C GLN A 416 -0.56 -14.44 12.38
N TYR A 417 0.46 -13.74 12.89
CA TYR A 417 0.45 -12.27 12.93
C TYR A 417 0.74 -11.67 11.56
N ALA A 418 1.75 -12.18 10.85
CA ALA A 418 2.10 -11.73 9.50
C ALA A 418 0.96 -11.98 8.50
N ASN A 419 0.39 -13.18 8.53
CA ASN A 419 -0.71 -13.54 7.63
C ASN A 419 -1.99 -12.75 7.95
N LEU A 420 -2.29 -12.51 9.23
CA LEU A 420 -3.43 -11.67 9.62
C LEU A 420 -3.24 -10.21 9.18
N LEU A 421 -2.01 -9.69 9.25
CA LEU A 421 -1.69 -8.35 8.78
C LEU A 421 -1.76 -8.25 7.25
N CYS A 422 -1.34 -9.29 6.54
CA CYS A 422 -1.53 -9.41 5.10
C CYS A 422 -3.02 -9.33 4.73
N VAL A 423 -3.87 -10.13 5.37
CA VAL A 423 -5.34 -10.06 5.20
C VAL A 423 -5.90 -8.69 5.54
N THR A 424 -5.43 -8.08 6.64
CA THR A 424 -5.86 -6.73 7.05
C THR A 424 -5.53 -5.70 5.97
N ASN A 425 -4.31 -5.74 5.42
CA ASN A 425 -3.87 -4.84 4.36
C ASN A 425 -4.68 -5.04 3.07
N GLN A 426 -5.02 -6.28 2.73
CA GLN A 426 -5.89 -6.61 1.59
C GLN A 426 -7.31 -6.04 1.77
N LEU A 427 -7.91 -6.22 2.95
CA LEU A 427 -9.25 -5.73 3.25
C LEU A 427 -9.32 -4.20 3.29
N LEU A 428 -8.27 -3.55 3.79
CA LEU A 428 -8.20 -2.09 3.87
C LEU A 428 -7.81 -1.43 2.54
N SER A 429 -7.33 -2.20 1.57
CA SER A 429 -6.88 -1.69 0.27
C SER A 429 -7.89 -0.82 -0.48
N PRO A 430 -9.16 -1.23 -0.61
CA PRO A 430 -10.18 -0.41 -1.27
C PRO A 430 -10.51 0.90 -0.52
N HIS A 431 -10.19 0.97 0.78
CA HIS A 431 -10.59 2.06 1.66
C HIS A 431 -9.44 3.03 1.97
N LEU A 432 -8.19 2.63 1.69
CA LEU A 432 -6.99 3.40 1.97
C LEU A 432 -6.22 3.64 0.68
N SER A 433 -6.04 4.90 0.32
CA SER A 433 -5.46 5.36 -0.95
C SER A 433 -3.98 4.98 -1.20
N HIS A 434 -3.38 4.19 -0.31
CA HIS A 434 -2.00 3.69 -0.35
C HIS A 434 -1.86 2.21 -0.61
N TYR A 435 -2.88 1.45 -0.27
CA TYR A 435 -2.83 0.00 -0.40
C TYR A 435 -3.31 -0.30 -1.80
N THR A 436 -2.35 -0.47 -2.70
CA THR A 436 -2.63 -0.92 -4.05
C THR A 436 -3.14 -2.36 -4.00
N PRO A 437 -4.01 -2.78 -4.93
CA PRO A 437 -4.49 -4.15 -4.97
C PRO A 437 -3.32 -5.04 -5.38
N GLN A 438 -2.78 -5.83 -4.45
CA GLN A 438 -2.02 -7.02 -4.80
C GLN A 438 -2.50 -8.20 -3.97
N ASP A 439 -2.57 -9.31 -4.70
CA ASP A 439 -3.08 -10.62 -4.38
C ASP A 439 -4.60 -10.64 -4.27
N SER A 440 -5.23 -10.97 -5.40
CA SER A 440 -6.53 -11.64 -5.43
C SER A 440 -6.65 -12.53 -4.20
N GLN A 441 -7.61 -12.25 -3.32
CA GLN A 441 -7.86 -12.94 -2.04
C GLN A 441 -7.37 -14.39 -2.12
N SER A 442 -6.13 -14.64 -1.69
CA SER A 442 -5.56 -15.97 -1.84
C SER A 442 -6.37 -16.83 -0.88
N LYS A 443 -7.28 -17.65 -1.40
CA LYS A 443 -8.15 -18.50 -0.56
C LYS A 443 -7.33 -19.26 0.49
N GLU A 444 -6.12 -19.63 0.11
CA GLU A 444 -5.08 -20.23 0.95
C GLU A 444 -4.79 -19.48 2.26
N ILE A 445 -4.72 -18.13 2.26
CA ILE A 445 -4.40 -17.37 3.48
C ILE A 445 -5.56 -17.40 4.48
N TYR A 446 -6.80 -17.31 3.96
CA TYR A 446 -8.02 -17.42 4.75
C TYR A 446 -8.20 -18.84 5.30
N GLU A 447 -7.93 -19.85 4.47
CA GLU A 447 -7.91 -21.27 4.88
C GLU A 447 -6.85 -21.54 5.96
N GLN A 448 -5.64 -21.00 5.82
CA GLN A 448 -4.56 -21.14 6.81
C GLN A 448 -4.92 -20.50 8.15
N LEU A 449 -5.55 -19.33 8.13
CA LEU A 449 -6.02 -18.64 9.33
C LEU A 449 -7.32 -19.22 9.90
N GLN A 450 -8.01 -20.07 9.13
CA GLN A 450 -9.38 -20.53 9.41
C GLN A 450 -10.32 -19.35 9.65
N LEU A 451 -10.19 -18.32 8.81
CA LEU A 451 -10.99 -17.09 8.86
C LEU A 451 -11.97 -17.09 7.68
N ASP A 452 -13.25 -16.88 7.95
CA ASP A 452 -14.25 -16.73 6.91
C ASP A 452 -14.10 -15.34 6.22
N PRO A 453 -13.97 -15.27 4.88
CA PRO A 453 -13.81 -13.99 4.19
C PRO A 453 -15.00 -13.03 4.37
N GLN A 454 -16.23 -13.54 4.47
CA GLN A 454 -17.41 -12.72 4.66
C GLN A 454 -17.46 -12.16 6.08
N GLU A 455 -17.15 -12.98 7.10
CA GLU A 455 -17.06 -12.50 8.48
C GLU A 455 -15.98 -11.41 8.64
N ALA A 456 -14.85 -11.55 7.94
CA ALA A 456 -13.80 -10.55 7.94
C ALA A 456 -14.26 -9.22 7.29
N GLN A 457 -15.00 -9.29 6.18
CA GLN A 457 -15.57 -8.13 5.49
C GLN A 457 -16.66 -7.44 6.33
N ASP A 458 -17.53 -8.21 6.98
CA ASP A 458 -18.57 -7.69 7.87
C ASP A 458 -17.95 -6.98 9.08
N ALA A 459 -16.89 -7.57 9.65
CA ALA A 459 -16.14 -6.96 10.74
C ALA A 459 -15.50 -5.62 10.34
N LEU A 460 -14.94 -5.52 9.13
CA LEU A 460 -14.41 -4.27 8.61
C LEU A 460 -15.52 -3.23 8.40
N THR A 461 -16.67 -3.63 7.85
CA THR A 461 -17.81 -2.73 7.61
C THR A 461 -18.25 -2.04 8.89
N VAL A 462 -18.39 -2.78 9.99
CA VAL A 462 -18.72 -2.24 11.32
C VAL A 462 -17.68 -1.24 11.83
N ILE A 463 -16.40 -1.45 11.52
CA ILE A 463 -15.31 -0.52 11.90
C ILE A 463 -15.41 0.76 11.06
N LEU A 464 -15.65 0.65 9.76
CA LEU A 464 -15.74 1.79 8.84
C LEU A 464 -16.95 2.69 9.14
N GLU A 465 -18.07 2.12 9.60
CA GLU A 465 -19.22 2.89 10.11
C GLU A 465 -18.86 3.81 11.28
N LYS A 466 -17.80 3.48 12.03
CA LYS A 466 -17.26 4.27 13.15
C LYS A 466 -16.03 5.10 12.78
N SER A 467 -15.72 5.25 11.49
CA SER A 467 -14.49 5.89 11.02
C SER A 467 -14.32 7.35 11.47
N GLU A 468 -15.40 8.11 11.66
CA GLU A 468 -15.31 9.48 12.18
C GLU A 468 -14.77 9.54 13.61
N ALA A 469 -15.15 8.58 14.47
CA ALA A 469 -14.62 8.49 15.82
C ALA A 469 -13.14 8.06 15.83
N LEU A 470 -12.75 7.19 14.89
CA LEU A 470 -11.34 6.79 14.70
C LEU A 470 -10.48 7.96 14.22
N LYS A 471 -11.01 8.84 13.36
CA LYS A 471 -10.32 10.06 12.93
C LYS A 471 -10.07 11.05 14.07
N ALA A 472 -10.93 11.07 15.09
CA ALA A 472 -10.66 11.85 16.29
C ALA A 472 -9.43 11.32 17.04
N MET A 473 -9.28 9.99 17.13
CA MET A 473 -8.11 9.36 17.76
C MET A 473 -6.81 9.62 16.97
N SER A 474 -6.85 9.50 15.64
CA SER A 474 -5.68 9.79 14.79
C SER A 474 -5.28 11.26 14.79
N GLY A 475 -6.25 12.17 14.92
CA GLY A 475 -6.01 13.61 15.07
C GLY A 475 -5.26 13.97 16.35
N GLU A 476 -5.34 13.16 17.41
CA GLU A 476 -4.54 13.32 18.63
C GLU A 476 -3.12 12.82 18.47
N LEU A 477 -2.94 11.68 17.78
CA LEU A 477 -1.62 11.11 17.43
C LEU A 477 -0.81 12.02 16.48
N SER A 478 -1.50 12.87 15.72
CA SER A 478 -0.91 13.79 14.75
C SER A 478 -0.45 15.13 15.35
N LYS A 479 -0.78 15.40 16.63
CA LYS A 479 -0.38 16.61 17.35
C LYS A 479 0.88 16.37 18.16
#